data_AF-A0A7J3LMS2-F1
#
_entry.id   AF-A0A7J3LMS2-F1
#
_cell.length_a   1.000
_cell.length_b   1.000
_cell.length_c   1.000
_cell.angle_alpha   90.00
_cell.angle_beta   90.00
_cell.angle_gamma   90.00
#
_symmetry.space_group_name_H-M   'P 1'
#
loop_
_entity.id
_entity.type
_entity.pdbx_description
1 polymer ?
#
loop_
_entity_poly.entity_id
_entity_poly.type
_entity_poly.pdbx_seq_one_letter_code
_entity_poly.pdbx_strand_id
1 'polypeptide(L)' 'MVEKSLQELQQEDETRKCPECGSTNIEVEGEEMFCKKCGYVFE' A
#
# COMPACT_ATOMS: atom_id res chain seq x y z
N MET A 1 19.72 -20.90 -22.68
CA MET A 1 20.40 -19.75 -22.03
C MET A 1 19.68 -18.52 -22.58
N VAL A 2 18.80 -17.82 -21.89
CA VAL A 2 18.91 -17.25 -20.54
C VAL A 2 17.51 -17.17 -19.93
N GLU A 3 17.42 -17.53 -18.66
CA GLU A 3 16.26 -17.35 -17.80
C GLU A 3 16.02 -15.84 -17.56
N LYS A 4 14.81 -15.36 -17.84
CA LYS A 4 14.22 -14.14 -17.25
C LYS A 4 12.86 -14.58 -16.70
N SER A 5 12.78 -15.30 -15.58
CA SER A 5 13.07 -14.84 -14.22
C SER A 5 12.51 -13.45 -13.92
N LEU A 6 11.42 -13.50 -13.16
CA LEU A 6 11.06 -12.59 -12.08
C LEU A 6 10.34 -11.29 -12.50
N GLN A 7 9.02 -11.34 -12.27
CA GLN A 7 8.32 -10.34 -11.47
C GLN A 7 8.36 -8.90 -12.01
N GLU A 8 7.55 -8.64 -13.03
CA GLU A 8 6.99 -7.30 -13.23
C GLU A 8 5.51 -7.32 -12.84
N LEU A 9 5.21 -7.96 -11.70
CA LEU A 9 4.09 -7.60 -10.83
C LEU A 9 4.45 -6.29 -10.09
N GLN A 10 4.81 -5.27 -10.84
CA GLN A 10 4.67 -3.91 -10.36
C GLN A 10 3.43 -3.39 -11.06
N GLN A 11 2.30 -4.03 -10.71
CA GLN A 11 1.06 -3.29 -10.61
C GLN A 11 1.44 -2.03 -9.85
N GLU A 12 1.47 -0.90 -10.57
CA GLU A 12 1.24 0.42 -10.00
C GLU A 12 -0.16 0.37 -9.39
N ASP A 13 -0.29 -0.43 -8.34
CA ASP A 13 -1.32 -0.27 -7.35
C ASP A 13 -0.97 1.10 -6.80
N GLU A 14 -1.81 2.07 -7.12
CA GLU A 14 -1.84 3.42 -6.58
C GLU A 14 -2.13 3.29 -5.08
N THR A 15 -1.23 2.60 -4.37
CA THR A 15 -1.45 2.08 -3.04
C THR A 15 -1.43 3.32 -2.18
N ARG A 16 -2.60 3.64 -1.62
CA ARG A 16 -2.75 4.75 -0.69
C ARG A 16 -1.63 4.63 0.34
N LYS A 17 -0.69 5.57 0.32
CA LYS A 17 0.43 5.61 1.25
C LYS A 17 0.01 6.46 2.43
N CYS A 18 0.25 5.95 3.63
CA CYS A 18 0.08 6.71 4.84
C CYS A 18 0.98 7.95 4.80
N PRO A 19 0.45 9.17 4.95
CA PRO A 19 1.28 10.38 4.96
C PRO A 19 2.20 10.45 6.18
N GLU A 20 1.81 9.88 7.32
CA GLU A 20 2.63 9.88 8.54
C GLU A 20 3.84 8.94 8.49
N CYS A 21 3.68 7.73 7.92
CA CYS A 21 4.70 6.69 8.03
C CYS A 21 5.16 6.09 6.70
N GLY A 22 4.56 6.52 5.58
CA GLY A 22 4.84 6.00 4.24
C GLY A 22 4.40 4.55 4.00
N SER A 23 3.67 3.95 4.94
CA SER A 23 3.16 2.59 4.81
C SER A 23 2.07 2.51 3.76
N THR A 24 2.12 1.49 2.91
CA THR A 24 1.04 1.13 1.99
C THR A 24 -0.01 0.23 2.64
N ASN A 25 0.21 -0.18 3.89
CA ASN A 25 -0.72 -1.01 4.66
C ASN A 25 -1.81 -0.13 5.30
N ILE A 26 -2.80 0.21 4.47
CA ILE A 26 -3.99 0.98 4.83
C ILE A 26 -5.19 0.05 4.80
N GLU A 27 -6.02 0.11 5.84
CA GLU A 27 -7.33 -0.53 5.89
C GLU A 27 -8.42 0.51 5.71
N VAL A 28 -9.51 0.11 5.04
CA VAL A 28 -10.67 0.96 4.82
C VAL A 28 -11.83 0.33 5.58
N GLU A 29 -12.34 1.03 6.59
CA GLU A 29 -13.49 0.61 7.38
C GLU A 29 -14.64 1.59 7.14
N GLY A 30 -15.52 1.25 6.19
CA GLY A 30 -16.58 2.15 5.75
C GLY A 30 -16.03 3.28 4.87
N GLU A 31 -16.20 4.52 5.33
CA GLU A 31 -15.70 5.75 4.68
C GLU A 31 -14.36 6.22 5.26
N GLU A 32 -13.90 5.62 6.36
CA GLU A 32 -12.63 5.98 7.00
C GLU A 32 -11.50 5.06 6.54
N MET A 33 -10.33 5.65 6.27
CA MET A 33 -9.11 4.90 5.98
C MET A 33 -8.14 5.03 7.12
N PHE A 34 -7.54 3.94 7.56
CA PHE A 34 -6.54 3.99 8.61
C PHE A 34 -5.32 3.13 8.29
N CYS A 35 -4.16 3.63 8.67
CA CYS A 35 -2.93 2.90 8.51
C CYS A 35 -2.78 1.86 9.62
N LYS A 36 -2.76 0.57 9.28
CA LYS A 36 -2.50 -0.50 10.26
C LYS A 36 -1.12 -0.47 10.88
N LYS A 37 -0.15 0.20 10.24
CA LYS A 37 1.24 0.24 10.69
C LYS A 37 1.48 1.29 11.78
N CYS A 38 0.84 2.45 11.69
CA CYS A 38 1.04 3.56 12.63
C CYS A 38 -0.24 3.99 13.35
N GLY A 39 -1.41 3.53 12.90
CA GLY A 39 -2.73 3.92 13.44
C GLY A 39 -3.27 5.24 12.90
N TYR A 40 -2.62 5.85 11.89
CA TYR A 40 -3.07 7.13 11.34
C TYR A 40 -4.35 6.99 10.53
N VAL A 41 -5.40 7.70 10.91
CA VAL A 41 -6.72 7.71 10.26
C VAL A 41 -6.83 8.95 9.35
N PHE A 42 -7.32 8.77 8.13
CA PHE A 42 -7.61 9.81 7.16
C PHE A 42 -8.91 9.48 6.42
N GLU A 43 -9.77 10.48 6.25
CA GLU A 43 -11.06 10.43 5.55
C GLU A 43 -10.87 10.77 4.06
#